data_AF-A0A7K3GQ62-F1
#
_entry.id   AF-A0A7K3GQ62-F1
#
_cell.length_a   1.000
_cell.length_b   1.000
_cell.length_c   1.000
_cell.angle_alpha   90.00
_cell.angle_beta   90.00
_cell.angle_gamma   90.00
#
_symmetry.space_group_name_H-M   'P 1'
#
loop_
_entity.id
_entity.type
_entity.pdbx_description
1 polymer ?
#
loop_
_entity_poly.entity_id
_entity_poly.type
_entity_poly.pdbx_seq_one_letter_code
_entity_poly.pdbx_strand_id
1 'polypeptide(L)'
;MTRPRAVFAMNPRLVRSVFDEDALARLRRAADIDTSLVLGELDSDRSRDALAGAEILVAGWDAPLVRAEHLDLTERLRAVVYAGG
;
A
#
# COMPACT_ATOMS: atom_id res chain seq x y z
N MET A 1 13.53 12.14 -11.84
CA MET A 1 12.92 11.95 -10.50
C MET A 1 12.70 10.47 -10.29
N THR A 2 13.10 9.92 -9.15
CA THR A 2 12.85 8.52 -8.77
C THR A 2 11.36 8.32 -8.45
N ARG A 3 10.76 7.23 -8.91
CA ARG A 3 9.37 6.87 -8.54
C ARG A 3 9.33 6.47 -7.06
N PRO A 4 8.39 6.98 -6.25
CA PRO A 4 8.26 6.58 -4.85
C PRO A 4 7.81 5.12 -4.75
N ARG A 5 8.25 4.43 -3.70
CA ARG A 5 7.74 3.07 -3.39
C ARG A 5 6.36 3.14 -2.76
N ALA A 6 5.40 2.45 -3.34
CA ALA A 6 4.04 2.39 -2.83
C ALA A 6 3.58 0.95 -2.62
N VAL A 7 2.71 0.74 -1.63
CA VAL A 7 2.07 -0.54 -1.35
C VAL A 7 0.59 -0.35 -1.08
N PHE A 8 -0.24 -1.30 -1.52
CA PHE A 8 -1.65 -1.31 -1.15
C PHE A 8 -1.84 -1.84 0.27
N ALA A 9 -2.72 -1.20 1.05
CA ALA A 9 -3.17 -1.69 2.35
C ALA A 9 -4.69 -1.59 2.45
N MET A 10 -5.37 -2.66 2.05
CA MET A 10 -6.82 -2.75 1.96
C MET A 10 -7.24 -4.20 1.81
N ASN A 11 -8.55 -4.45 1.76
CA ASN A 11 -9.09 -5.76 1.41
C ASN A 11 -8.52 -6.25 0.05
N PRO A 12 -7.73 -7.34 0.01
CA PRO A 12 -7.13 -7.83 -1.23
C PRO A 12 -8.15 -8.20 -2.32
N ARG A 13 -9.38 -8.51 -1.92
CA ARG A 13 -10.47 -8.86 -2.85
C ARG A 13 -11.05 -7.65 -3.56
N LEU A 14 -10.79 -6.43 -3.08
CA LEU A 14 -11.41 -5.21 -3.60
C LEU A 14 -10.51 -4.41 -4.55
N VAL A 15 -9.21 -4.73 -4.64
CA VAL A 15 -8.28 -3.94 -5.47
C VAL A 15 -8.74 -3.83 -6.92
N ARG A 16 -9.22 -4.93 -7.53
CA ARG A 16 -9.72 -4.91 -8.90
C ARG A 16 -11.10 -4.25 -9.07
N SER A 17 -11.85 -4.09 -7.99
CA SER A 17 -13.12 -3.37 -7.98
C SER A 17 -12.93 -1.86 -7.81
N VAL A 18 -11.88 -1.44 -7.10
CA VAL A 18 -11.52 -0.02 -6.87
C VAL A 18 -10.63 0.52 -7.99
N PHE A 19 -9.70 -0.30 -8.49
CA PHE A 19 -8.77 0.05 -9.55
C PHE A 19 -8.93 -0.90 -10.72
N ASP A 20 -9.48 -0.38 -11.82
CA ASP A 20 -9.46 -1.08 -13.11
C ASP A 20 -8.03 -1.20 -13.67
N GLU A 21 -7.88 -1.92 -14.79
CA GLU A 21 -6.56 -2.15 -15.39
C GLU A 21 -5.87 -0.84 -15.83
N ASP A 22 -6.63 0.14 -16.30
CA ASP A 22 -6.09 1.44 -16.72
C ASP A 22 -5.58 2.25 -15.52
N ALA A 23 -6.31 2.24 -14.40
CA ALA A 23 -5.89 2.85 -13.15
C ALA A 23 -4.63 2.17 -12.59
N LEU A 24 -4.56 0.84 -12.62
CA LEU A 24 -3.37 0.09 -12.18
C LEU A 24 -2.17 0.34 -13.09
N ALA A 25 -2.38 0.45 -14.41
CA ALA A 25 -1.32 0.83 -15.34
C ALA A 25 -0.81 2.26 -15.07
N ARG A 26 -1.70 3.20 -14.74
CA ARG A 26 -1.32 4.56 -14.33
C ARG A 26 -0.54 4.58 -13.02
N LEU A 27 -0.97 3.79 -12.02
CA LEU A 27 -0.26 3.65 -10.75
C LEU A 27 1.17 3.15 -10.94
N ARG A 28 1.37 2.07 -11.73
CA ARG A 28 2.70 1.53 -12.03
C ARG A 28 3.60 2.53 -12.76
N ARG A 29 3.04 3.48 -13.52
CA ARG A 29 3.82 4.57 -14.14
C ARG A 29 4.22 5.64 -13.14
N ALA A 30 3.37 5.94 -12.16
CA ALA A 30 3.59 7.00 -11.18
C ALA A 30 4.47 6.57 -9.99
N ALA A 31 4.36 5.31 -9.56
CA ALA A 31 5.02 4.77 -8.37
C ALA A 31 5.63 3.39 -8.65
N ASP A 32 6.65 3.03 -7.87
CA ASP A 32 7.16 1.67 -7.79
C ASP A 32 6.22 0.85 -6.89
N ILE A 33 5.26 0.17 -7.51
CA ILE A 33 4.20 -0.58 -6.82
C ILE A 33 4.00 -1.95 -7.45
N ASP A 34 4.09 -2.99 -6.62
CA ASP A 34 3.61 -4.32 -6.98
C ASP A 34 2.11 -4.41 -6.70
N THR A 35 1.32 -4.32 -7.76
CA THR A 35 -0.15 -4.38 -7.70
C THR A 35 -0.71 -5.75 -7.35
N SER A 36 0.12 -6.79 -7.32
CA SER A 36 -0.26 -8.13 -6.85
C SER A 36 -0.04 -8.30 -5.35
N LEU A 37 0.73 -7.40 -4.73
CA LEU A 37 0.95 -7.35 -3.30
C LEU A 37 -0.05 -6.39 -2.65
N VAL A 38 -0.91 -6.94 -1.80
CA VAL A 38 -1.91 -6.18 -1.04
C VAL A 38 -1.81 -6.58 0.42
N LEU A 39 -1.54 -5.61 1.28
CA LEU A 39 -1.46 -5.81 2.73
C LEU A 39 -2.89 -5.80 3.30
N GLY A 40 -3.41 -6.98 3.62
CA GLY A 40 -4.65 -7.15 4.40
C GLY A 40 -4.40 -7.19 5.92
N GLU A 41 -3.13 -7.24 6.32
CA GLU A 41 -2.61 -7.29 7.69
C GLU A 41 -1.18 -6.72 7.69
N LEU A 42 -0.61 -6.43 8.86
CA LEU A 42 0.71 -5.78 8.98
C LEU A 42 1.71 -6.55 9.87
N ASP A 43 1.33 -7.75 10.32
CA ASP A 43 2.07 -8.52 11.32
C ASP A 43 3.00 -9.57 10.72
N SER A 44 2.67 -10.13 9.55
CA SER A 44 3.53 -11.12 8.90
C SER A 44 4.85 -10.52 8.42
N ASP A 45 5.91 -11.34 8.38
CA ASP A 45 7.24 -10.91 7.92
C ASP A 45 7.19 -10.23 6.54
N ARG A 46 6.38 -10.79 5.62
CA ARG A 46 6.18 -10.21 4.29
C ARG A 46 5.56 -8.81 4.34
N SER A 47 4.56 -8.61 5.21
CA SER A 47 3.89 -7.32 5.35
C SER A 47 4.78 -6.31 6.03
N ARG A 48 5.57 -6.73 7.02
CA ARG A 48 6.57 -5.89 7.69
C ARG A 48 7.67 -5.44 6.73
N ASP A 49 8.19 -6.34 5.90
CA ASP A 49 9.18 -6.02 4.87
C ASP A 49 8.65 -5.02 3.84
N ALA A 50 7.40 -5.23 3.38
CA ALA A 50 6.74 -4.33 2.45
C ALA A 50 6.52 -2.95 3.07
N LEU A 51 6.10 -2.89 4.33
CA LEU A 51 5.85 -1.66 5.07
C LEU A 51 7.15 -0.87 5.30
N ALA A 52 8.22 -1.53 5.73
CA ALA A 52 9.55 -0.94 5.92
C ALA A 52 10.11 -0.25 4.66
N GLY A 53 9.78 -0.81 3.49
CA GLY A 53 10.18 -0.26 2.20
C GLY A 53 9.25 0.81 1.64
N ALA A 54 8.05 0.99 2.19
CA ALA A 54 7.02 1.83 1.62
C ALA A 54 7.22 3.33 1.94
N GLU A 55 7.13 4.17 0.91
CA GLU A 55 7.05 5.62 1.05
C GLU A 55 5.60 6.12 0.99
N ILE A 56 4.72 5.35 0.34
CA ILE A 56 3.29 5.65 0.21
C ILE A 56 2.47 4.39 0.54
N LEU A 57 1.52 4.54 1.45
CA LEU A 57 0.48 3.54 1.70
C LEU A 57 -0.79 3.94 0.94
N VAL A 58 -1.22 3.12 -0.02
CA VAL A 58 -2.50 3.29 -0.70
C VAL A 58 -3.55 2.48 0.05
N ALA A 59 -4.28 3.17 0.93
CA ALA A 59 -5.27 2.58 1.82
C ALA A 59 -6.67 2.56 1.18
N GLY A 60 -7.57 1.73 1.69
CA GLY A 60 -8.95 1.62 1.20
C GLY A 60 -9.85 0.89 2.18
N TRP A 61 -10.94 0.31 1.68
CA TRP A 61 -11.84 -0.50 2.50
C TRP A 61 -11.11 -1.65 3.20
N ASP A 62 -11.46 -1.87 4.47
CA ASP A 62 -10.81 -2.81 5.38
C ASP A 62 -9.27 -2.69 5.42
N ALA A 63 -8.75 -1.46 5.29
CA ALA A 63 -7.34 -1.19 5.52
C ALA A 63 -6.91 -1.71 6.91
N PRO A 64 -5.79 -2.45 7.00
CA PRO A 64 -5.30 -2.91 8.29
C PRO A 64 -4.91 -1.72 9.16
N LEU A 65 -5.16 -1.84 10.46
CA LEU A 65 -4.89 -0.77 11.41
C LEU A 65 -3.39 -0.70 11.71
N VAL A 66 -2.77 0.45 11.42
CA VAL A 66 -1.41 0.76 11.87
C VAL A 66 -1.45 1.02 13.38
N ARG A 67 -0.80 0.15 14.15
CA ARG A 67 -0.66 0.26 15.62
C ARG A 67 0.71 0.79 16.01
N ALA A 68 0.89 1.13 17.29
CA ALA A 68 2.17 1.60 17.83
C ALA A 68 3.35 0.68 17.50
N GLU A 69 3.16 -0.64 17.57
CA GLU A 69 4.18 -1.65 17.21
C GLU A 69 4.63 -1.63 15.75
N HIS A 70 3.89 -0.96 14.86
CA HIS A 70 4.23 -0.84 13.44
C HIS A 70 4.98 0.45 13.11
N LEU A 71 5.06 1.41 14.04
CA LEU A 71 5.60 2.74 13.74
C LEU A 71 7.08 2.67 13.31
N ASP A 72 7.86 1.78 13.91
CA ASP A 72 9.26 1.54 13.55
C ASP A 72 9.43 1.00 12.11
N LEU A 73 8.38 0.39 11.55
CA LEU A 73 8.36 -0.08 10.15
C LEU A 73 7.92 1.02 9.18
N THR A 74 7.56 2.20 9.66
CA THR A 74 7.03 3.29 8.82
C THR A 74 7.98 4.46 8.68
N GLU A 75 9.26 4.30 9.00
CA GLU A 75 10.27 5.38 8.96
C GLU A 75 10.37 6.08 7.59
N ARG A 76 10.13 5.34 6.50
CA ARG A 76 10.16 5.88 5.12
C ARG A 76 8.82 6.42 4.67
N LEU A 77 7.75 6.15 5.41
CA LEU A 77 6.38 6.49 5.02
C LEU A 77 6.20 8.01 5.05
N ARG A 78 5.75 8.57 3.93
CA ARG A 78 5.57 10.02 3.73
C ARG A 78 4.12 10.39 3.50
N ALA A 79 3.31 9.44 3.03
CA ALA A 79 1.91 9.68 2.75
C ALA A 79 1.08 8.40 2.94
N VAL A 80 -0.16 8.60 3.39
CA VAL A 80 -1.24 7.62 3.31
C VAL A 80 -2.30 8.21 2.39
N VAL A 81 -2.62 7.52 1.31
CA VAL A 81 -3.63 7.93 0.34
C VAL A 81 -4.81 6.99 0.48
N TYR A 82 -5.92 7.49 1.02
CA TYR A 82 -7.18 6.74 1.09
C TYR A 82 -7.88 6.75 -0.27
N ALA A 83 -8.06 5.56 -0.84
CA ALA A 83 -8.81 5.29 -2.06
C ALA A 83 -10.21 4.74 -1.77
N GLY A 84 -10.73 4.98 -0.56
CA GLY A 84 -12.14 4.84 -0.22
C GLY A 84 -12.74 6.23 -0.07
N GLY A 85 -13.77 6.52 -0.87
CA GLY A 85 -14.53 7.77 -0.76
C GLY A 85 -15.22 7.90 0.58
#